data_AF-A0A1S8X6N7-F1
#
_entry.id   AF-A0A1S8X6N7-F1
#
_cell.length_a   1.000
_cell.length_b   1.000
_cell.length_c   1.000
_cell.angle_alpha   90.00
_cell.angle_beta   90.00
_cell.angle_gamma   90.00
#
_symmetry.space_group_name_H-M   'P 1'
#
loop_
_entity.id
_entity.type
_entity.pdbx_description
1 polymer ?
#
loop_
_entity_poly.entity_id
_entity_poly.type
_entity_poly.pdbx_seq_one_letter_code
_entity_poly.pdbx_strand_id
1 'polypeptide(L)'
;MDKKKLDYFYDLLNSTILCHQNTITGLIPSCPSSSHAWVRDNTYASLSIWGLALAYRKLPDVDEDRSRSYELEKCVIKLMRGILVCYMKQADKVETLKKFEDPKHSLHAKFDANTCKTVVGDNEWGHLQIDAVSVYLLTLAQMTASGIRIIWTTEEVAFIQNLVFYIEHAYRIP
;
A
#
# COMPACT_ATOMS: atom_id res chain seq x y z
N MET A 1 -10.28 18.54 -19.37
CA MET A 1 -10.80 17.58 -18.38
C MET A 1 -11.92 18.26 -17.62
N ASP A 2 -13.04 17.58 -17.36
CA ASP A 2 -14.24 18.19 -16.75
C ASP A 2 -14.06 18.32 -15.22
N LYS A 3 -13.89 19.56 -14.73
CA LYS A 3 -13.62 19.84 -13.31
C LYS A 3 -14.74 19.32 -12.39
N LYS A 4 -16.00 19.44 -12.81
CA LYS A 4 -17.15 18.97 -12.01
C LYS A 4 -17.10 17.46 -11.76
N LYS A 5 -16.58 16.69 -12.71
CA LYS A 5 -16.41 15.24 -12.54
C LYS A 5 -15.28 14.92 -11.56
N LEU A 6 -14.18 15.66 -11.59
CA LEU A 6 -13.09 15.47 -10.63
C LEU A 6 -13.54 15.80 -9.21
N ASP A 7 -14.28 16.89 -9.04
CA ASP A 7 -14.84 17.28 -7.74
C ASP A 7 -15.79 16.21 -7.21
N TYR A 8 -16.65 15.65 -8.06
CA TYR A 8 -17.47 14.49 -7.70
C TYR A 8 -16.62 13.29 -7.23
N PHE A 9 -15.55 12.94 -7.96
CA PHE A 9 -14.69 11.83 -7.55
C PHE A 9 -13.90 12.14 -6.28
N TYR A 10 -13.54 13.40 -6.05
CA TYR A 10 -12.91 13.85 -4.82
C TYR A 10 -13.83 13.65 -3.62
N ASP A 11 -15.08 14.08 -3.72
CA ASP A 11 -16.08 13.93 -2.66
C ASP A 11 -16.43 12.45 -2.43
N LEU A 12 -16.56 11.67 -3.50
CA LEU A 12 -16.79 10.22 -3.43
C LEU A 12 -15.62 9.52 -2.73
N LEU A 13 -14.39 9.83 -3.10
CA LEU A 13 -13.19 9.23 -2.52
C LEU A 13 -13.04 9.61 -1.04
N ASN A 14 -13.34 10.85 -0.68
CA ASN A 14 -13.35 11.29 0.72
C ASN A 14 -14.41 10.57 1.56
N SER A 15 -15.63 10.43 1.04
CA SER A 15 -16.75 9.82 1.77
C SER A 15 -16.70 8.29 1.84
N THR A 16 -15.92 7.62 0.98
CA THR A 16 -15.90 6.15 0.89
C THR A 16 -14.57 5.50 1.23
N ILE A 17 -13.43 6.17 0.97
CA ILE A 17 -12.09 5.59 1.15
C ILE A 17 -11.32 6.35 2.23
N LEU A 18 -11.12 7.67 2.05
CA LEU A 18 -10.27 8.44 2.95
C LEU A 18 -10.89 8.67 4.33
N CYS A 19 -12.21 8.63 4.46
CA CYS A 19 -12.90 8.65 5.76
C CYS A 19 -12.51 7.49 6.68
N HIS A 20 -11.95 6.40 6.13
CA HIS A 20 -11.47 5.23 6.86
C HIS A 20 -9.95 5.15 6.99
N GLN A 21 -9.20 6.07 6.35
CA GLN A 21 -7.74 6.05 6.39
C GLN A 21 -7.23 6.41 7.79
N ASN A 22 -6.44 5.53 8.40
CA ASN A 22 -5.82 5.80 9.69
C ASN A 22 -4.82 6.96 9.57
N THR A 23 -4.97 7.96 10.43
CA THR A 23 -4.19 9.20 10.41
C THR A 23 -2.75 9.04 10.87
N ILE A 24 -2.33 7.89 11.38
CA ILE A 24 -0.96 7.62 11.83
C ILE A 24 -0.27 6.66 10.85
N THR A 25 -0.83 5.47 10.67
CA THR A 25 -0.24 4.41 9.82
C THR A 25 -0.48 4.64 8.34
N GLY A 26 -1.55 5.36 7.98
CA GLY A 26 -2.02 5.51 6.61
C GLY A 26 -2.83 4.31 6.09
N LEU A 27 -2.94 3.22 6.85
CA LEU A 27 -3.68 2.02 6.44
C LEU A 27 -5.19 2.23 6.51
N ILE A 28 -5.91 1.49 5.68
CA ILE A 28 -7.36 1.49 5.59
C ILE A 28 -7.85 0.10 6.00
N PRO A 29 -8.70 -0.02 7.04
CA PRO A 29 -9.31 -1.29 7.40
C PRO A 29 -10.31 -1.76 6.34
N SER A 30 -10.53 -3.07 6.26
CA SER A 30 -11.46 -3.68 5.30
C SER A 30 -12.92 -3.29 5.55
N CYS A 31 -13.28 -2.97 6.80
CA CYS A 31 -14.61 -2.50 7.16
C CYS A 31 -14.57 -1.72 8.49
N PRO A 32 -15.61 -0.92 8.81
CA PRO A 32 -15.64 -0.11 10.03
C PRO A 32 -15.60 -0.91 11.34
N SER A 33 -15.99 -2.19 11.32
CA SER A 33 -16.04 -3.07 12.50
C SER A 33 -14.79 -3.93 12.69
N SER A 34 -13.78 -3.80 11.83
CA SER A 34 -12.53 -4.56 11.90
C SER A 34 -11.34 -3.64 11.77
N SER A 35 -10.23 -3.93 12.45
CA SER A 35 -8.96 -3.25 12.21
C SER A 35 -8.13 -3.91 11.11
N HIS A 36 -8.61 -4.96 10.45
CA HIS A 36 -7.81 -5.69 9.48
C HIS A 36 -7.61 -4.88 8.19
N ALA A 37 -6.38 -4.46 7.93
CA ALA A 37 -5.94 -3.84 6.68
C ALA A 37 -5.25 -4.88 5.80
N TRP A 38 -5.91 -5.26 4.71
CA TRP A 38 -5.36 -6.15 3.70
C TRP A 38 -4.42 -5.41 2.77
N VAL A 39 -3.23 -5.97 2.49
CA VAL A 39 -2.24 -5.29 1.65
C VAL A 39 -2.77 -5.07 0.24
N ARG A 40 -3.43 -6.08 -0.35
CA ARG A 40 -4.01 -5.98 -1.70
C ARG A 40 -5.06 -4.88 -1.78
N ASP A 41 -6.01 -4.86 -0.85
CA ASP A 41 -7.10 -3.88 -0.81
C ASP A 41 -6.56 -2.46 -0.61
N ASN A 42 -5.58 -2.30 0.27
CA ASN A 42 -4.90 -1.02 0.51
C ASN A 42 -4.10 -0.56 -0.73
N THR A 43 -3.49 -1.49 -1.46
CA THR A 43 -2.80 -1.17 -2.71
C THR A 43 -3.79 -0.75 -3.81
N TYR A 44 -4.96 -1.38 -3.91
CA TYR A 44 -5.99 -0.96 -4.85
C TYR A 44 -6.62 0.39 -4.46
N ALA A 45 -6.84 0.64 -3.17
CA ALA A 45 -7.27 1.95 -2.69
C ALA A 45 -6.23 3.03 -3.02
N SER A 46 -4.92 2.72 -2.96
CA SER A 46 -3.89 3.69 -3.32
C SER A 46 -3.93 4.08 -4.80
N LEU A 47 -4.30 3.16 -5.71
CA LEU A 47 -4.46 3.45 -7.13
C LEU A 47 -5.57 4.47 -7.42
N SER A 48 -6.72 4.38 -6.74
CA SER A 48 -7.82 5.33 -6.93
C SER A 48 -7.46 6.73 -6.41
N ILE A 49 -6.81 6.82 -5.24
CA ILE A 49 -6.34 8.08 -4.68
C ILE A 49 -5.25 8.69 -5.57
N TRP A 50 -4.28 7.90 -6.01
CA TRP A 50 -3.18 8.34 -6.87
C TRP A 50 -3.66 8.75 -8.26
N GLY A 51 -4.55 8.00 -8.87
CA GLY A 51 -5.13 8.32 -10.17
C GLY A 51 -5.83 9.68 -10.15
N LEU A 52 -6.60 9.97 -9.09
CA LEU A 52 -7.24 11.27 -8.92
C LEU A 52 -6.22 12.37 -8.65
N ALA A 53 -5.18 12.11 -7.85
CA ALA A 53 -4.10 13.07 -7.60
C ALA A 53 -3.39 13.49 -8.90
N LEU A 54 -3.08 12.51 -9.76
CA LEU A 54 -2.49 12.73 -11.08
C LEU A 54 -3.42 13.48 -12.03
N ALA A 55 -4.73 13.24 -11.94
CA ALA A 55 -5.71 13.99 -12.72
C ALA A 55 -5.71 15.46 -12.29
N TYR A 56 -5.82 15.76 -10.99
CA TYR A 56 -5.73 17.14 -10.51
C TYR A 56 -4.42 17.84 -10.90
N ARG A 57 -3.29 17.11 -10.92
CA ARG A 57 -1.98 17.63 -11.36
C ARG A 57 -1.98 18.14 -12.82
N LYS A 58 -2.91 17.69 -13.67
CA LYS A 58 -3.02 18.10 -15.08
C LYS A 58 -3.95 19.30 -15.30
N LEU A 59 -4.62 19.79 -14.26
CA LEU A 59 -5.44 20.99 -14.39
C LEU A 59 -4.57 22.25 -14.46
N PRO A 60 -5.07 23.34 -15.08
CA PRO A 60 -4.41 24.64 -15.03
C PRO A 60 -4.16 25.06 -13.57
N ASP A 61 -3.06 25.77 -13.30
CA ASP A 61 -2.62 26.19 -11.97
C ASP A 61 -3.65 27.11 -11.27
N VAL A 62 -4.64 26.48 -10.64
CA VAL A 62 -5.55 27.08 -9.66
C VAL A 62 -5.13 26.54 -8.29
N ASP A 63 -4.90 27.43 -7.33
CA ASP A 63 -4.35 27.06 -6.01
C ASP A 63 -5.13 25.94 -5.31
N GLU A 64 -6.46 25.95 -5.43
CA GLU A 64 -7.34 24.93 -4.87
C GLU A 64 -7.06 23.53 -5.46
N ASP A 65 -6.98 23.42 -6.79
CA ASP A 65 -6.75 22.15 -7.48
C ASP A 65 -5.36 21.59 -7.16
N ARG A 66 -4.37 22.48 -6.97
CA ARG A 66 -3.03 22.13 -6.50
C ARG A 66 -3.05 21.62 -5.06
N SER A 67 -3.82 22.24 -4.17
CA SER A 67 -3.99 21.77 -2.79
C SER A 67 -4.57 20.36 -2.76
N ARG A 68 -5.64 20.11 -3.52
CA ARG A 68 -6.28 18.78 -3.59
C ARG A 68 -5.34 17.71 -4.13
N SER A 69 -4.61 18.01 -5.20
CA SER A 69 -3.58 17.09 -5.74
C SER A 69 -2.54 16.75 -4.67
N TYR A 70 -2.03 17.77 -3.98
CA TYR A 70 -1.02 17.59 -2.93
C TYR A 70 -1.53 16.77 -1.74
N GLU A 71 -2.76 17.03 -1.26
CA GLU A 71 -3.40 16.28 -0.18
C GLU A 71 -3.55 14.80 -0.54
N LEU A 72 -4.08 14.51 -1.73
CA LEU A 72 -4.22 13.15 -2.24
C LEU A 72 -2.87 12.43 -2.37
N GLU A 73 -1.83 13.12 -2.86
CA GLU A 73 -0.47 12.57 -2.91
C GLU A 73 0.04 12.21 -1.51
N LYS A 74 -0.20 13.05 -0.50
CA LYS A 74 0.18 12.73 0.89
C LYS A 74 -0.58 11.53 1.44
N CYS A 75 -1.87 11.40 1.14
CA CYS A 75 -2.67 10.23 1.51
C CYS A 75 -2.09 8.95 0.90
N VAL A 76 -1.74 8.96 -0.40
CA VAL A 76 -1.13 7.80 -1.09
C VAL A 76 0.24 7.46 -0.51
N ILE A 77 1.11 8.46 -0.31
CA ILE A 77 2.44 8.26 0.28
C ILE A 77 2.29 7.58 1.65
N LYS A 78 1.38 8.08 2.48
CA LYS A 78 1.16 7.53 3.81
C LYS A 78 0.67 6.08 3.77
N LEU A 79 -0.29 5.78 2.90
CA LEU A 79 -0.84 4.45 2.70
C LEU A 79 0.22 3.44 2.23
N MET A 80 0.97 3.78 1.18
CA MET A 80 2.00 2.90 0.61
C MET A 80 3.18 2.71 1.58
N ARG A 81 3.51 3.72 2.38
CA ARG A 81 4.49 3.60 3.46
C ARG A 81 3.97 2.79 4.64
N GLY A 82 2.68 2.87 4.96
CA GLY A 82 2.04 2.01 5.95
C GLY A 82 2.23 0.53 5.61
N ILE A 83 2.02 0.16 4.34
CA ILE A 83 2.29 -1.19 3.83
C ILE A 83 3.78 -1.54 3.95
N LEU A 84 4.69 -0.63 3.54
CA LEU A 84 6.14 -0.84 3.66
C LEU A 84 6.54 -1.18 5.11
N VAL A 85 6.06 -0.39 6.07
CA VAL A 85 6.34 -0.61 7.49
C VAL A 85 5.81 -1.97 7.96
N CYS A 86 4.63 -2.39 7.50
CA CYS A 86 4.09 -3.72 7.81
C CYS A 86 5.00 -4.84 7.29
N TYR A 87 5.49 -4.72 6.06
CA TYR A 87 6.40 -5.72 5.50
C TYR A 87 7.77 -5.70 6.15
N MET A 88 8.36 -4.54 6.41
CA MET A 88 9.66 -4.42 7.07
C MET A 88 9.66 -5.03 8.47
N LYS A 89 8.54 -4.95 9.20
CA LYS A 89 8.37 -5.65 10.50
C LYS A 89 8.41 -7.18 10.39
N GLN A 90 8.33 -7.73 9.19
CA GLN A 90 8.44 -9.16 8.90
C GLN A 90 9.71 -9.50 8.11
N ALA A 91 10.77 -8.68 8.20
CA ALA A 91 12.02 -8.94 7.48
C ALA A 91 12.60 -10.34 7.73
N ASP A 92 12.54 -10.84 8.97
CA ASP A 92 13.01 -12.19 9.30
C ASP A 92 12.25 -13.29 8.55
N LYS A 93 10.95 -13.08 8.29
CA LYS A 93 10.13 -14.03 7.53
C LYS A 93 10.52 -14.06 6.06
N VAL A 94 10.92 -12.93 5.48
CA VAL A 94 11.43 -12.87 4.09
C VAL A 94 12.65 -13.77 3.93
N GLU A 95 13.61 -13.67 4.86
CA GLU A 95 14.80 -14.53 4.85
C GLU A 95 14.46 -16.00 5.10
N THR A 96 13.56 -16.26 6.05
CA THR A 96 13.15 -17.61 6.41
C THR A 96 12.42 -18.31 5.25
N LEU A 97 11.53 -17.61 4.53
CA LEU A 97 10.86 -18.18 3.36
C LEU A 97 11.86 -18.54 2.26
N LYS A 98 12.81 -17.66 1.92
CA LYS A 98 13.81 -17.96 0.88
C LYS A 98 14.66 -19.19 1.22
N LYS A 99 14.89 -19.45 2.51
CA LYS A 99 15.68 -20.60 2.98
C LYS A 99 14.90 -21.92 2.99
N PHE A 100 13.64 -21.89 3.42
CA PHE A 100 12.87 -23.10 3.68
C PHE A 100 11.76 -23.37 2.66
N GLU A 101 11.38 -22.37 1.86
CA GLU A 101 10.35 -22.43 0.81
C GLU A 101 9.02 -23.05 1.31
N ASP A 102 8.62 -22.70 2.54
CA ASP A 102 7.40 -23.21 3.21
C ASP A 102 6.36 -22.08 3.38
N PRO A 103 5.08 -22.28 2.99
CA PRO A 103 4.02 -21.28 3.15
C PRO A 103 3.88 -20.69 4.54
N LYS A 104 4.20 -21.42 5.61
CA LYS A 104 4.11 -20.91 7.00
C LYS A 104 5.06 -19.73 7.27
N HIS A 105 6.12 -19.61 6.48
CA HIS A 105 7.10 -18.53 6.58
C HIS A 105 6.76 -17.35 5.67
N SER A 106 5.63 -17.40 4.95
CA SER A 106 5.19 -16.31 4.08
C SER A 106 4.84 -15.04 4.85
N LEU A 107 5.05 -13.90 4.18
CA LEU A 107 4.61 -12.60 4.66
C LEU A 107 3.12 -12.60 4.92
N HIS A 108 2.70 -11.99 6.03
CA HIS A 108 1.27 -11.82 6.30
C HIS A 108 0.62 -10.92 5.26
N ALA A 109 -0.56 -11.34 4.80
CA ALA A 109 -1.38 -10.61 3.83
C ALA A 109 -2.22 -9.47 4.43
N LYS A 110 -2.37 -9.42 5.76
CA LYS A 110 -3.18 -8.43 6.47
C LYS A 110 -2.58 -8.06 7.82
N PHE A 111 -2.80 -6.82 8.24
CA PHE A 111 -2.25 -6.22 9.45
C PHE A 111 -3.30 -5.42 10.19
N ASP A 112 -3.01 -5.05 11.43
CA ASP A 112 -3.82 -4.13 12.19
C ASP A 112 -3.61 -2.70 11.65
N ALA A 113 -4.68 -2.07 11.19
CA ALA A 113 -4.68 -0.75 10.59
C ALA A 113 -4.17 0.34 11.54
N ASN A 114 -4.24 0.12 12.86
CA ASN A 114 -3.86 1.11 13.86
C ASN A 114 -2.41 0.97 14.32
N THR A 115 -1.82 -0.23 14.21
CA THR A 115 -0.52 -0.54 14.80
C THR A 115 0.50 -1.17 13.85
N CYS A 116 0.09 -1.54 12.62
CA CYS A 116 0.88 -2.28 11.65
C CYS A 116 1.40 -3.63 12.19
N LYS A 117 0.73 -4.23 13.18
CA LYS A 117 1.07 -5.54 13.74
C LYS A 117 0.29 -6.65 13.03
N THR A 118 0.75 -7.89 13.16
CA THR A 118 0.00 -9.06 12.71
C THR A 118 -1.31 -9.17 13.49
N VAL A 119 -2.40 -9.56 12.81
CA VAL A 119 -3.75 -9.70 13.42
C VAL A 119 -4.15 -11.15 13.65
N VAL A 120 -3.41 -12.08 13.08
CA VAL A 120 -3.57 -13.53 13.18
C VAL A 120 -2.18 -14.17 13.22
N GLY A 121 -2.09 -15.42 13.64
CA GLY A 121 -0.86 -16.22 13.63
C GLY A 121 -0.57 -16.86 12.28
N ASP A 122 0.67 -17.34 12.11
CA ASP A 122 1.22 -17.88 10.85
C ASP A 122 0.42 -19.04 10.23
N ASN A 123 -0.30 -19.81 11.05
CA ASN A 123 -1.09 -20.97 10.60
C ASN A 123 -2.60 -20.69 10.57
N GLU A 124 -3.02 -19.47 10.91
CA GLU A 124 -4.43 -19.12 11.04
C GLU A 124 -5.00 -18.52 9.73
N TRP A 125 -4.16 -18.32 8.72
CA TRP A 125 -4.56 -17.75 7.45
C TRP A 125 -3.66 -18.19 6.28
N GLY A 126 -4.23 -18.23 5.07
CA GLY A 126 -3.47 -18.42 3.83
C GLY A 126 -2.66 -17.16 3.49
N HIS A 127 -1.49 -17.03 4.12
CA HIS A 127 -0.65 -15.82 4.04
C HIS A 127 0.15 -15.70 2.73
N LEU A 128 0.46 -16.82 2.06
CA LEU A 128 1.22 -16.83 0.80
C LEU A 128 0.39 -16.22 -0.35
N GLN A 129 0.30 -14.89 -0.35
CA GLN A 129 -0.43 -14.09 -1.34
C GLN A 129 0.58 -13.29 -2.16
N ILE A 130 1.15 -13.97 -3.15
CA ILE A 130 2.20 -13.43 -4.03
C ILE A 130 1.68 -12.26 -4.85
N ASP A 131 0.40 -12.31 -5.23
CA ASP A 131 -0.31 -11.24 -5.91
C ASP A 131 -0.28 -9.93 -5.11
N ALA A 132 -0.48 -9.98 -3.79
CA ALA A 132 -0.47 -8.79 -2.95
C ALA A 132 0.91 -8.09 -2.94
N VAL A 133 1.99 -8.87 -2.79
CA VAL A 133 3.37 -8.34 -2.82
C VAL A 133 3.71 -7.82 -4.21
N SER A 134 3.32 -8.55 -5.26
CA SER A 134 3.63 -8.21 -6.66
C SER A 134 2.94 -6.93 -7.10
N VAL A 135 1.64 -6.78 -6.80
CA VAL A 135 0.87 -5.58 -7.13
C VAL A 135 1.37 -4.38 -6.32
N TYR A 136 1.75 -4.57 -5.05
CA TYR A 136 2.39 -3.53 -4.25
C TYR A 136 3.69 -3.02 -4.89
N LEU A 137 4.61 -3.93 -5.27
CA LEU A 137 5.88 -3.54 -5.89
C LEU A 137 5.71 -2.88 -7.25
N LEU A 138 4.80 -3.39 -8.09
CA LEU A 138 4.48 -2.78 -9.38
C LEU A 138 3.94 -1.35 -9.19
N THR A 139 3.00 -1.19 -8.26
CA THR A 139 2.37 0.10 -7.96
C THR A 139 3.39 1.08 -7.39
N LEU A 140 4.25 0.62 -6.47
CA LEU A 140 5.35 1.41 -5.91
C LEU A 140 6.31 1.92 -6.99
N ALA A 141 6.69 1.05 -7.93
CA ALA A 141 7.57 1.41 -9.04
C ALA A 141 6.91 2.46 -9.95
N GLN A 142 5.63 2.29 -10.30
CA GLN A 142 4.87 3.24 -11.12
C GLN A 142 4.70 4.61 -10.43
N MET A 143 4.38 4.62 -9.14
CA MET A 143 4.28 5.86 -8.36
C MET A 143 5.61 6.59 -8.28
N THR A 144 6.71 5.86 -8.08
CA THR A 144 8.07 6.42 -8.07
C THR A 144 8.43 7.01 -9.42
N ALA A 145 8.13 6.32 -10.53
CA ALA A 145 8.31 6.82 -11.88
C ALA A 145 7.48 8.08 -12.17
N SER A 146 6.33 8.26 -11.51
CA SER A 146 5.49 9.47 -11.60
C SER A 146 6.00 10.65 -10.76
N GLY A 147 7.13 10.50 -10.07
CA GLY A 147 7.77 11.53 -9.24
C GLY A 147 7.38 11.50 -7.76
N ILE A 148 6.60 10.51 -7.31
CA ILE A 148 6.20 10.39 -5.89
C ILE A 148 7.32 9.70 -5.11
N ARG A 149 7.79 10.35 -4.04
CA ARG A 149 8.86 9.82 -3.18
C ARG A 149 8.30 9.00 -2.01
N ILE A 150 8.22 7.68 -2.20
CA ILE A 150 7.70 6.74 -1.18
C ILE A 150 8.85 6.11 -0.36
N ILE A 151 9.99 5.80 -0.99
CA ILE A 151 11.17 5.21 -0.35
C ILE A 151 12.16 6.32 0.04
N TRP A 152 12.63 6.31 1.29
CA TRP A 152 13.38 7.40 1.91
C TRP A 152 14.77 7.00 2.38
N THR A 153 15.00 5.74 2.78
CA THR A 153 16.28 5.31 3.35
C THR A 153 16.90 4.14 2.58
N THR A 154 18.20 3.92 2.78
CA THR A 154 18.93 2.80 2.16
C THR A 154 18.43 1.44 2.67
N GLU A 155 18.00 1.36 3.93
CA GLU A 155 17.40 0.15 4.51
C GLU A 155 16.08 -0.18 3.82
N GLU A 156 15.25 0.84 3.53
CA GLU A 156 14.02 0.65 2.77
C GLU A 156 14.31 0.19 1.33
N VAL A 157 15.35 0.75 0.68
CA VAL A 157 15.80 0.29 -0.66
C VAL A 157 16.22 -1.17 -0.62
N ALA A 158 17.06 -1.56 0.34
CA ALA A 158 17.52 -2.94 0.49
C ALA A 158 16.35 -3.89 0.76
N PHE A 159 15.38 -3.46 1.57
CA PHE A 159 14.19 -4.27 1.86
C PHE A 159 13.29 -4.45 0.62
N ILE A 160 13.07 -3.41 -0.19
CA ILE A 160 12.32 -3.52 -1.45
C ILE A 160 13.01 -4.50 -2.41
N GLN A 161 14.33 -4.42 -2.54
CA GLN A 161 15.09 -5.39 -3.33
C GLN A 161 14.91 -6.82 -2.80
N ASN A 162 14.89 -6.97 -1.48
CA ASN A 162 14.66 -8.25 -0.83
C ASN A 162 13.24 -8.82 -1.10
N LEU A 163 12.22 -7.97 -1.18
CA LEU A 163 10.87 -8.37 -1.59
C LEU A 163 10.80 -8.87 -3.04
N VAL A 164 11.67 -8.38 -3.94
CA VAL A 164 11.75 -8.92 -5.31
C VAL A 164 12.27 -10.36 -5.28
N PHE A 165 13.33 -10.63 -4.51
CA PHE A 165 13.84 -11.99 -4.30
C PHE A 165 12.82 -12.88 -3.56
N TYR A 166 12.05 -12.33 -2.64
CA TYR A 166 10.96 -13.05 -2.00
C TYR A 166 9.98 -13.64 -3.03
N ILE A 167 9.57 -12.86 -4.04
CA ILE A 167 8.66 -13.35 -5.08
C ILE A 167 9.30 -14.49 -5.89
N GLU A 168 10.58 -14.38 -6.23
CA GLU A 168 11.35 -15.41 -6.95
C GLU A 168 11.35 -16.77 -6.25
N HIS A 169 11.32 -16.80 -4.91
CA HIS A 169 11.18 -18.06 -4.16
C HIS A 169 9.72 -18.45 -3.98
N ALA A 170 8.85 -17.49 -3.65
CA ALA A 170 7.46 -17.75 -3.32
C ALA A 170 6.68 -18.40 -4.47
N TYR A 171 6.92 -18.03 -5.74
CA TYR A 171 6.15 -18.55 -6.88
C TYR A 171 6.34 -20.05 -7.14
N ARG A 172 7.41 -20.64 -6.57
CA ARG A 172 7.74 -22.07 -6.70
C ARG A 172 7.09 -22.93 -5.61
N ILE A 173 6.48 -22.31 -4.61
CA ILE A 173 5.88 -23.00 -3.47
C ILE A 173 4.49 -23.52 -3.90
N PRO A 174 4.21 -24.83 -3.74
CA PRO A 174 2.97 -25.47 -4.19
C PRO A 174 1.68 -24.96 -3.53
#